data_AF-A0A4U8RZP4-F1
#
_entry.id   AF-A0A4U8RZP4-F1
#
_cell.length_a   1.000
_cell.length_b   1.000
_cell.length_c   1.000
_cell.angle_alpha   90.00
_cell.angle_beta   90.00
_cell.angle_gamma   90.00
#
_symmetry.space_group_name_H-M   'P 1'
#
loop_
_entity.id
_entity.type
_entity.pdbx_description
1 polymer ?
#
loop_
_entity_poly.entity_id
_entity_poly.type
_entity_poly.pdbx_seq_one_letter_code
_entity_poly.pdbx_strand_id
1 'polypeptide(L)'
;KQRDTYKQPGQRMLDVYETQKKAGKSKEEIIQTMTNKINELGASKVSRHCADFNIVNVVDIPHSSLGVNKTDFKSQAQKLQREGKITQILGENGCYHIIIPQLQN
;
A
#
# COMPACT_ATOMS: atom_id res chain seq x y z
N LYS A 1 -14.75 4.23 -7.32
CA LYS A 1 -14.91 2.76 -7.15
C LYS A 1 -13.52 2.16 -6.88
N GLN A 2 -13.38 0.98 -6.25
CA GLN A 2 -12.06 0.40 -5.93
C GLN A 2 -11.13 0.28 -7.16
N ARG A 3 -11.69 0.01 -8.34
CA ARG A 3 -10.98 -0.03 -9.62
C ARG A 3 -10.37 1.31 -10.04
N ASP A 4 -10.87 2.43 -9.55
CA ASP A 4 -10.33 3.76 -9.86
C ASP A 4 -9.18 4.14 -8.90
N THR A 5 -9.01 3.36 -7.82
CA THR A 5 -8.09 3.67 -6.73
C THR A 5 -6.84 2.81 -6.76
N TYR A 6 -6.95 1.54 -7.16
CA TYR A 6 -5.82 0.60 -7.05
C TYR A 6 -4.92 0.59 -8.28
N LYS A 7 -3.61 0.50 -8.03
CA LYS A 7 -2.59 0.23 -9.06
C LYS A 7 -2.70 -1.23 -9.55
N GLN A 8 -1.97 -1.57 -10.61
CA GLN A 8 -2.08 -2.88 -11.29
C GLN A 8 -2.10 -4.11 -10.36
N PRO A 9 -1.28 -4.22 -9.29
CA PRO A 9 -1.37 -5.37 -8.38
C PRO A 9 -2.73 -5.51 -7.70
N GLY A 10 -3.32 -4.38 -7.26
CA GLY A 10 -4.67 -4.37 -6.69
C GLY A 10 -5.75 -4.61 -7.74
N GLN A 11 -5.56 -4.16 -8.99
CA GLN A 11 -6.48 -4.51 -10.09
C GLN A 11 -6.52 -6.02 -10.33
N ARG A 12 -5.36 -6.69 -10.34
CA ARG A 12 -5.28 -8.15 -10.48
C ARG A 12 -6.04 -8.88 -9.37
N MET A 13 -6.05 -8.33 -8.15
CA MET A 13 -6.86 -8.90 -7.05
C MET A 13 -8.36 -8.75 -7.30
N LEU A 14 -8.79 -7.60 -7.83
CA LEU A 14 -10.18 -7.38 -8.20
C LEU A 14 -10.60 -8.32 -9.34
N ASP A 15 -9.73 -8.54 -10.33
CA ASP A 15 -9.97 -9.46 -11.45
C ASP A 15 -10.14 -10.92 -10.96
N VAL A 16 -9.28 -11.36 -10.03
CA VAL A 16 -9.41 -12.69 -9.39
C VAL A 16 -10.74 -12.79 -8.64
N TYR A 17 -11.09 -11.79 -7.83
CA TYR A 17 -12.35 -11.78 -7.10
C TYR A 17 -13.56 -11.85 -8.03
N GLU A 18 -13.63 -11.00 -9.05
CA GLU A 18 -14.75 -10.94 -9.99
C GLU A 18 -14.88 -12.23 -10.81
N THR A 19 -13.75 -12.82 -11.21
CA THR A 19 -13.73 -14.10 -11.95
C THR A 19 -14.27 -15.24 -11.10
N GLN A 20 -13.79 -15.39 -9.86
CA GLN A 20 -14.24 -16.47 -8.96
C GLN A 20 -15.71 -16.28 -8.55
N LYS A 21 -16.13 -15.03 -8.30
CA LYS A 21 -17.53 -14.71 -8.02
C LYS A 21 -18.45 -15.05 -9.18
N LYS A 22 -18.05 -14.73 -10.41
CA LYS A 22 -18.80 -15.08 -11.63
C LYS A 22 -18.88 -16.59 -11.84
N ALA A 23 -17.87 -17.35 -11.39
CA ALA A 23 -17.86 -18.80 -11.41
C ALA A 23 -18.71 -19.46 -10.31
N GLY A 24 -19.41 -18.68 -9.46
CA GLY A 24 -20.30 -19.20 -8.43
C GLY A 24 -19.58 -19.84 -7.23
N LYS A 25 -18.31 -19.50 -7.03
CA LYS A 25 -17.49 -20.05 -5.95
C LYS A 25 -17.94 -19.60 -4.57
N SER A 26 -17.69 -20.44 -3.56
CA SER A 26 -17.96 -20.11 -2.17
C SER A 26 -17.05 -18.98 -1.69
N LYS A 27 -17.45 -18.29 -0.63
CA LYS A 27 -16.64 -17.23 -0.01
C LYS A 27 -15.25 -17.76 0.39
N GLU A 28 -15.19 -18.95 0.96
CA GLU A 28 -13.98 -19.62 1.43
C GLU A 28 -13.05 -19.94 0.26
N GLU A 29 -13.60 -20.46 -0.85
CA GLU A 29 -12.82 -20.74 -2.06
C GLU A 29 -12.25 -19.45 -2.69
N ILE A 30 -13.04 -18.37 -2.71
CA ILE A 30 -12.60 -17.05 -3.20
C ILE A 30 -11.45 -16.53 -2.33
N ILE A 31 -11.60 -16.56 -1.00
CA ILE A 31 -10.56 -16.11 -0.06
C ILE A 31 -9.28 -16.92 -0.27
N GLN A 32 -9.38 -18.25 -0.34
CA GLN A 32 -8.21 -19.11 -0.54
C GLN A 32 -7.51 -18.79 -1.86
N THR A 33 -8.27 -18.60 -2.94
CA THR A 33 -7.71 -18.28 -4.26
C THR A 33 -7.00 -16.92 -4.25
N MET A 34 -7.61 -15.91 -3.61
CA MET A 34 -7.00 -14.58 -3.46
C MET A 34 -5.72 -14.66 -2.61
N THR A 35 -5.74 -15.36 -1.49
CA THR A 35 -4.56 -15.57 -0.64
C THR A 35 -3.42 -16.24 -1.41
N ASN A 36 -3.70 -17.29 -2.17
CA ASN A 36 -2.71 -17.96 -3.02
C ASN A 36 -2.10 -16.97 -4.02
N LYS A 37 -2.93 -16.13 -4.65
CA LYS A 37 -2.44 -15.14 -5.60
C LYS A 37 -1.61 -14.03 -4.95
N ILE A 38 -1.97 -13.59 -3.74
CA ILE A 38 -1.18 -12.63 -2.97
C ILE A 38 0.19 -13.22 -2.65
N ASN A 39 0.24 -14.48 -2.21
CA ASN A 39 1.50 -15.17 -1.93
C ASN A 39 2.36 -15.33 -3.20
N GLU A 40 1.74 -15.66 -4.34
CA GLU A 40 2.42 -15.77 -5.64
C GLU A 40 3.02 -14.43 -6.09
N LEU A 41 2.28 -13.32 -5.97
CA LEU A 41 2.75 -11.99 -6.35
C LEU A 41 3.77 -11.44 -5.35
N GLY A 42 3.69 -11.88 -4.10
CA GLY A 42 4.34 -11.29 -2.93
C GLY A 42 3.45 -10.24 -2.28
N ALA A 43 3.14 -10.41 -0.99
CA ALA A 43 2.22 -9.55 -0.25
C ALA A 43 2.62 -8.07 -0.30
N SER A 44 3.92 -7.78 -0.23
CA SER A 44 4.49 -6.44 -0.32
C SER A 44 4.22 -5.71 -1.64
N LYS A 45 3.98 -6.45 -2.73
CA LYS A 45 3.62 -5.88 -4.04
C LYS A 45 2.13 -5.55 -4.14
N VAL A 46 1.30 -6.24 -3.37
CA VAL A 46 -0.14 -5.99 -3.29
C VAL A 46 -0.42 -4.84 -2.31
N SER A 47 0.26 -4.84 -1.17
CA SER A 47 0.21 -3.78 -0.16
C SER A 47 1.59 -3.57 0.44
N ARG A 48 2.09 -2.33 0.38
CA ARG A 48 3.38 -1.97 0.99
C ARG A 48 3.37 -2.09 2.52
N HIS A 49 2.19 -2.01 3.15
CA HIS A 49 2.01 -2.31 4.58
C HIS A 49 2.22 -3.78 4.94
N CYS A 50 2.27 -4.68 3.96
CA CYS A 50 2.57 -6.10 4.15
C CYS A 50 4.03 -6.45 3.75
N ALA A 51 4.90 -5.45 3.66
CA ALA A 51 6.32 -5.68 3.48
C ALA A 51 6.97 -6.24 4.76
N ASP A 52 8.19 -6.75 4.63
CA ASP A 52 8.99 -7.17 5.78
C ASP A 52 9.39 -5.95 6.62
N PHE A 53 8.91 -5.90 7.86
CA PHE A 53 9.14 -4.78 8.78
C PHE A 53 10.59 -4.67 9.27
N ASN A 54 11.41 -5.69 9.09
CA ASN A 54 12.86 -5.62 9.33
C ASN A 54 13.61 -4.92 8.18
N ILE A 55 12.94 -4.68 7.05
CA ILE A 55 13.50 -4.01 5.87
C ILE A 55 12.85 -2.64 5.68
N VAL A 56 11.54 -2.54 5.87
CA VAL A 56 10.80 -1.31 5.61
C VAL A 56 9.56 -1.19 6.49
N ASN A 57 9.36 0.01 7.03
CA ASN A 57 8.13 0.38 7.71
C ASN A 57 7.35 1.36 6.84
N VAL A 58 6.03 1.25 6.92
CA VAL A 58 5.12 2.07 6.12
C VAL A 58 4.08 2.67 7.06
N VAL A 59 3.88 3.98 6.97
CA VAL A 59 2.93 4.71 7.80
C VAL A 59 2.09 5.64 6.95
N ASP A 60 0.79 5.68 7.25
CA ASP A 60 -0.16 6.62 6.65
C ASP A 60 -0.47 7.72 7.66
N ILE A 61 -0.25 8.97 7.25
CA ILE A 61 -0.60 10.15 8.04
C ILE A 61 -1.75 10.88 7.34
N PRO A 62 -2.98 10.87 7.91
CA PRO A 62 -4.12 11.53 7.31
C PRO A 62 -3.92 13.03 7.16
N HIS A 63 -4.25 13.59 6.00
CA HIS A 63 -4.20 15.05 5.77
C HIS A 63 -5.08 15.82 6.76
N SER A 64 -6.20 15.22 7.19
CA SER A 64 -7.09 15.80 8.19
C SER A 64 -6.40 16.03 9.54
N SER A 65 -5.48 15.14 9.93
CA SER A 65 -4.71 15.27 11.19
C SER A 65 -3.67 16.39 11.13
N LEU A 66 -3.21 16.76 9.93
CA LEU A 66 -2.18 17.80 9.73
C LEU A 66 -2.78 19.21 9.60
N GLY A 67 -4.08 19.32 9.29
CA GLY A 67 -4.77 20.59 9.12
C GLY A 67 -4.07 21.52 8.13
N VAL A 68 -3.82 22.76 8.56
CA VAL A 68 -3.14 23.78 7.75
C VAL A 68 -1.67 23.44 7.46
N ASN A 69 -1.04 22.59 8.27
CA ASN A 69 0.39 22.27 8.19
C ASN A 69 0.73 21.19 7.15
N LYS A 70 -0.27 20.64 6.44
CA LYS A 70 -0.06 19.54 5.47
C LYS A 70 1.04 19.83 4.44
N THR A 71 1.12 21.06 3.95
CA THR A 71 2.08 21.46 2.91
C THR A 71 3.49 21.51 3.46
N ASP A 72 3.67 22.08 4.65
CA ASP A 72 4.98 22.13 5.32
C ASP A 72 5.44 20.72 5.69
N PHE A 73 4.56 19.90 6.27
CA PHE A 73 4.84 18.50 6.57
C PHE A 73 5.37 17.74 5.34
N LYS A 74 4.69 17.88 4.19
CA LYS A 74 5.14 17.27 2.93
C LYS A 74 6.53 17.77 2.52
N SER A 75 6.79 19.07 2.64
CA SER A 75 8.09 19.67 2.31
C SER A 75 9.22 19.10 3.17
N GLN A 76 9.01 19.00 4.49
CA GLN A 76 9.98 18.42 5.42
C GLN A 76 10.20 16.92 5.14
N ALA A 77 9.14 16.17 4.89
CA ALA A 77 9.26 14.76 4.51
C ALA A 77 10.05 14.59 3.20
N GLN A 78 9.81 15.43 2.18
CA GLN A 78 10.60 15.41 0.95
C GLN A 78 12.07 15.76 1.18
N LYS A 79 12.39 16.60 2.16
CA LYS A 79 13.78 16.86 2.58
C LYS A 79 14.42 15.60 3.16
N LEU A 80 13.73 14.93 4.08
CA LEU A 80 14.17 13.64 4.63
C LEU A 80 14.35 12.58 3.53
N GLN A 81 13.54 12.61 2.47
CA GLN A 81 13.69 11.71 1.32
C GLN A 81 15.00 11.97 0.59
N ARG A 82 15.34 13.24 0.35
CA ARG A 82 16.61 13.62 -0.30
C ARG A 82 17.82 13.26 0.56
N GLU A 83 17.67 13.28 1.88
CA GLU A 83 18.70 12.85 2.84
C GLU A 83 18.79 11.32 3.01
N GLY A 84 17.95 10.55 2.31
CA GLY A 84 17.92 9.09 2.38
C GLY A 84 17.31 8.53 3.67
N LYS A 85 16.66 9.35 4.49
CA LYS A 85 16.00 8.93 5.75
C LYS A 85 14.64 8.27 5.50
N ILE A 86 13.97 8.66 4.41
CA ILE A 86 12.77 7.98 3.92
C ILE A 86 13.00 7.57 2.48
N THR A 87 12.47 6.43 2.08
CA THR A 87 12.55 5.96 0.70
C THR A 87 11.62 6.75 -0.21
N GLN A 88 10.41 7.02 0.29
CA GLN A 88 9.38 7.66 -0.52
C GLN A 88 8.29 8.28 0.36
N ILE A 89 7.75 9.42 -0.09
CA ILE A 89 6.45 9.93 0.36
C ILE A 89 5.49 10.03 -0.84
N LEU A 90 4.27 9.50 -0.68
CA LEU A 90 3.19 9.57 -1.66
C LEU A 90 1.97 10.27 -1.06
N GLY A 91 1.31 11.15 -1.82
CA GLY A 91 0.04 11.73 -1.41
C GLY A 91 -1.11 11.03 -2.12
N GLU A 92 -1.82 10.13 -1.44
CA GLU A 92 -2.87 9.28 -2.01
C GLU A 92 -3.98 9.05 -0.97
N ASN A 93 -5.24 8.88 -1.38
CA ASN A 93 -6.37 8.55 -0.50
C ASN A 93 -6.58 9.48 0.72
N GLY A 94 -6.20 10.75 0.60
CA GLY A 94 -6.31 11.71 1.71
C GLY A 94 -5.25 11.56 2.80
N CYS A 95 -4.19 10.80 2.55
CA CYS A 95 -3.06 10.60 3.45
C CYS A 95 -1.72 10.86 2.75
N TYR A 96 -0.70 11.15 3.56
CA TYR A 96 0.69 10.94 3.16
C TYR A 96 1.12 9.53 3.56
N HIS A 97 1.43 8.71 2.55
CA HIS A 97 1.98 7.38 2.69
C HIS A 97 3.50 7.47 2.68
N ILE A 98 4.13 7.16 3.82
CA ILE A 98 5.57 7.33 4.04
C ILE A 98 6.22 5.96 4.16
N ILE A 99 7.27 5.74 3.39
CA ILE A 99 8.03 4.50 3.34
C ILE A 99 9.39 4.76 3.96
N ILE A 100 9.68 4.08 5.07
CA ILE A 100 10.87 4.28 5.90
C ILE A 100 11.73 3.02 5.85
N PRO A 101 12.96 3.08 5.30
CA PRO A 101 13.86 1.93 5.32
C PRO A 101 14.31 1.64 6.75
N GLN A 102 14.45 0.36 7.11
CA GLN A 102 15.17 -0.04 8.30
C GLN A 102 16.64 -0.23 7.95
N LEU A 103 17.52 0.37 8.75
CA LEU A 103 18.95 0.11 8.64
C LEU A 103 19.20 -1.30 9.17
N GLN A 104 19.76 -2.15 8.31
CA GLN A 104 20.26 -3.45 8.76
C GLN A 104 21.63 -3.20 9.41
N ASN A 105 21.73 -3.50 10.69
CA ASN A 105 22.99 -3.45 11.45
C ASN A 105 23.87 -4.65 11.13
#